data_AF-A0A946CFH6-F1
#
_entry.id   AF-A0A946CFH6-F1
#
_cell.length_a   1.000
_cell.length_b   1.000
_cell.length_c   1.000
_cell.angle_alpha   90.00
_cell.angle_beta   90.00
_cell.angle_gamma   90.00
#
_symmetry.space_group_name_H-M   'P 1'
#
loop_
_entity.id
_entity.type
_entity.pdbx_description
1 polymer ?
#
loop_
_entity_poly.entity_id
_entity_poly.type
_entity_poly.pdbx_seq_one_letter_code
_entity_poly.pdbx_strand_id
1 'polypeptide(L)'
;KYAVESNSSWAARSVEEYRVLVGDSVQLEQAKGGSELEQTFTKVVLHIGFPKTGTSSLQRWLENNRTNLLDQGVWYPASFVGRGSGYREGRTSGHSPLIYLLSSPLTRRFAVRRIAQEAAALRRPAHTLLLSSEMILSHHFWTSHKRKRRSHIMTRLRKALKVENTEVLLVTRPPLEWVERYFKEVVSNHTLRRSPDFFSFAKRLKRLGLVDVAGILSFLEETFPRGSVGAASYSQVLQKGELVEFVAETLDLDMSSLTDPGHIRDNVSLSDGQVDAIRQMARLRMSRRQRDRIYLEILESDELKQARFELNRPAEIDKVSRLLEKEVIAFDKLFPGASEGTREEAGESGDVYFPRLGGFKHRLLLFPNAWVQPRLVSKILKPVLRIAFSKLRPIKVGTQRLALRAHQHFYVEKVLPRRIVSGSWDFGGRRGAALRRLGKSSATE
;
A
#
# COMPACT_ATOMS: atom_id res chain seq x y z
N LYS A 1 19.96 -22.13 8.67
CA LYS A 1 18.97 -22.96 7.95
C LYS A 1 17.73 -22.20 7.46
N TYR A 2 17.55 -20.90 7.74
CA TYR A 2 16.61 -20.01 7.02
C TYR A 2 17.36 -18.91 6.27
N ALA A 3 18.51 -19.25 5.70
CA ALA A 3 18.87 -18.65 4.43
C ALA A 3 17.96 -19.38 3.44
N VAL A 4 16.79 -18.82 3.20
CA VAL A 4 16.15 -19.02 1.89
C VAL A 4 17.28 -18.71 0.92
N GLU A 5 17.64 -19.68 0.09
CA GLU A 5 18.43 -19.46 -1.11
C GLU A 5 17.69 -18.35 -1.86
N SER A 6 18.03 -17.10 -1.54
CA SER A 6 17.34 -15.95 -2.07
C SER A 6 17.62 -16.02 -3.55
N ASN A 7 16.56 -16.25 -4.32
CA ASN A 7 16.46 -16.12 -5.76
C ASN A 7 17.27 -14.90 -6.25
N SER A 8 18.56 -15.10 -6.43
CA SER A 8 19.47 -14.21 -7.14
C SER A 8 19.02 -14.06 -8.61
N SER A 9 18.07 -14.88 -9.06
CA SER A 9 17.45 -14.83 -10.38
C SER A 9 16.68 -13.53 -10.66
N TRP A 10 15.92 -12.96 -9.71
CA TRP A 10 15.08 -11.79 -10.03
C TRP A 10 15.86 -10.48 -10.04
N ALA A 11 16.77 -10.28 -9.08
CA ALA A 11 17.60 -9.08 -9.04
C ALA A 11 18.56 -9.08 -10.23
N ALA A 12 19.12 -10.25 -10.56
CA ALA A 12 19.88 -10.44 -11.79
C ALA A 12 19.01 -10.17 -13.02
N ARG A 13 17.78 -10.70 -13.10
CA ARG A 13 16.87 -10.46 -14.24
C ARG A 13 16.43 -9.00 -14.37
N SER A 14 16.13 -8.31 -13.28
CA SER A 14 15.80 -6.87 -13.32
C SER A 14 17.01 -6.02 -13.68
N VAL A 15 18.21 -6.39 -13.23
CA VAL A 15 19.47 -5.74 -13.65
C VAL A 15 19.74 -6.02 -15.13
N GLU A 16 19.50 -7.24 -15.59
CA GLU A 16 19.69 -7.65 -16.99
C GLU A 16 18.67 -6.97 -17.92
N GLU A 17 17.38 -6.97 -17.56
CA GLU A 17 16.33 -6.22 -18.25
C GLU A 17 16.67 -4.72 -18.28
N TYR A 18 17.16 -4.16 -17.18
CA TYR A 18 17.61 -2.77 -17.15
C TYR A 18 18.82 -2.54 -18.06
N ARG A 19 19.81 -3.44 -18.08
CA ARG A 19 20.96 -3.40 -19.00
C ARG A 19 20.54 -3.53 -20.47
N VAL A 20 19.54 -4.36 -20.77
CA VAL A 20 18.99 -4.46 -22.14
C VAL A 20 18.32 -3.14 -22.55
N LEU A 21 17.55 -2.54 -21.64
CA LEU A 21 16.82 -1.29 -21.90
C LEU A 21 17.74 -0.07 -22.04
N VAL A 22 18.80 -0.01 -21.24
CA VAL A 22 19.61 1.19 -20.99
C VAL A 22 21.05 1.04 -21.53
N GLY A 23 21.54 -0.18 -21.74
CA GLY A 23 22.92 -0.51 -22.09
C GLY A 23 23.86 -0.63 -20.89
N ASP A 24 25.00 -1.31 -21.06
CA ASP A 24 26.00 -1.56 -19.99
C ASP A 24 26.73 -0.31 -19.48
N SER A 25 26.63 0.82 -20.20
CA SER A 25 27.56 1.95 -20.07
C SER A 25 26.90 3.29 -19.76
N VAL A 26 25.70 3.33 -19.17
CA VAL A 26 25.06 4.61 -18.86
C VAL A 26 25.69 5.23 -17.61
N GLN A 27 26.66 6.11 -17.84
CA GLN A 27 27.10 7.09 -16.87
C GLN A 27 25.96 8.09 -16.63
N LEU A 28 25.06 7.75 -15.71
CA LEU A 28 23.93 8.57 -15.24
C LEU A 28 24.34 9.99 -14.78
N GLU A 29 25.64 10.23 -14.58
CA GLU A 29 26.19 11.51 -14.15
C GLU A 29 26.31 12.56 -15.27
N GLN A 30 26.29 12.16 -16.55
CA GLN A 30 26.57 13.07 -17.67
C GLN A 30 25.36 13.76 -18.31
N ALA A 31 24.12 13.41 -17.93
CA ALA A 31 22.92 14.16 -18.35
C ALA A 31 22.84 15.51 -17.61
N LYS A 32 23.73 16.43 -17.98
CA LYS A 32 23.67 17.86 -17.67
C LYS A 32 22.66 18.50 -18.61
N GLY A 33 21.38 18.36 -18.24
CA GLY A 33 20.26 18.81 -19.04
C GLY A 33 19.12 17.82 -18.87
N GLY A 34 18.54 17.79 -17.67
CA GLY A 34 17.32 17.01 -17.48
C GLY A 34 16.25 17.69 -18.30
N SER A 35 15.91 17.12 -19.46
CA SER A 35 14.68 17.48 -20.16
C SER A 35 13.53 17.40 -19.16
N GLU A 36 12.65 18.39 -19.18
CA GLU A 36 11.42 18.31 -18.39
C GLU A 36 10.59 17.13 -18.95
N LEU A 37 9.73 16.50 -18.13
CA LEU A 37 8.98 15.31 -18.60
C LEU A 37 8.11 15.65 -19.81
N GLU A 38 7.59 16.88 -19.87
CA GLU A 38 6.85 17.43 -21.00
C GLU A 38 7.65 17.55 -22.30
N GLN A 39 8.98 17.53 -22.24
CA GLN A 39 9.84 17.51 -23.44
C GLN A 39 10.13 16.08 -23.91
N THR A 40 9.92 15.09 -23.02
CA THR A 40 10.28 13.70 -23.27
C THR A 40 9.06 12.88 -23.70
N PHE A 41 7.90 13.15 -23.12
CA PHE A 41 6.66 12.41 -23.37
C PHE A 41 5.58 13.35 -23.88
N THR A 42 4.87 12.91 -24.92
CA THR A 42 3.68 13.61 -25.41
C THR A 42 2.44 13.23 -24.61
N LYS A 43 2.43 12.04 -23.97
CA LYS A 43 1.32 11.51 -23.17
C LYS A 43 1.79 10.90 -21.86
N VAL A 44 1.03 11.09 -20.78
CA VAL A 44 1.19 10.35 -19.52
C VAL A 44 -0.12 9.64 -19.19
N VAL A 45 -0.05 8.37 -18.81
CA VAL A 45 -1.20 7.61 -18.31
C VAL A 45 -0.97 7.23 -16.87
N LEU A 46 -1.91 7.62 -16.00
CA LEU A 46 -1.92 7.33 -14.58
C LEU A 46 -2.98 6.28 -14.26
N HIS A 47 -2.59 5.01 -14.17
CA HIS A 47 -3.45 3.99 -13.58
C HIS A 47 -3.51 4.17 -12.05
N ILE A 48 -4.72 4.44 -11.54
CA ILE A 48 -5.03 4.57 -10.12
C ILE A 48 -6.18 3.63 -9.73
N GLY A 49 -5.86 2.38 -9.44
CA GLY A 49 -6.83 1.41 -8.92
C GLY A 49 -7.07 1.59 -7.43
N PHE A 50 -8.31 1.35 -6.99
CA PHE A 50 -8.58 1.05 -5.58
C PHE A 50 -7.77 -0.19 -5.16
N PRO A 51 -7.24 -0.26 -3.92
CA PRO A 51 -6.66 -1.51 -3.44
C PRO A 51 -7.66 -2.67 -3.62
N LYS A 52 -7.16 -3.83 -4.07
CA LYS A 52 -7.96 -5.03 -4.39
C LYS A 52 -8.82 -4.92 -5.66
N THR A 53 -8.37 -4.20 -6.69
CA THR A 53 -8.98 -4.21 -8.03
C THR A 53 -8.08 -4.83 -9.10
N GLY A 54 -7.25 -5.84 -8.75
CA GLY A 54 -6.37 -6.51 -9.72
C GLY A 54 -5.05 -5.79 -10.04
N THR A 55 -4.77 -4.66 -9.37
CA THR A 55 -3.59 -3.83 -9.63
C THR A 55 -2.25 -4.58 -9.61
N SER A 56 -2.08 -5.56 -8.71
CA SER A 56 -0.83 -6.33 -8.63
C SER A 56 -0.58 -7.18 -9.88
N SER A 57 -1.64 -7.77 -10.47
CA SER A 57 -1.53 -8.58 -11.69
C SER A 57 -1.16 -7.69 -12.87
N LEU A 58 -1.84 -6.55 -13.03
CA LEU A 58 -1.47 -5.53 -14.02
C LEU A 58 -0.02 -5.09 -13.87
N GLN A 59 0.40 -4.71 -12.66
CA GLN A 59 1.77 -4.21 -12.44
C GLN A 59 2.83 -5.25 -12.77
N ARG A 60 2.61 -6.52 -12.40
CA ARG A 60 3.53 -7.60 -12.78
C ARG A 60 3.56 -7.81 -14.29
N TRP A 61 2.41 -7.77 -14.96
CA TRP A 61 2.35 -7.87 -16.42
C TRP A 61 3.09 -6.71 -17.11
N LEU A 62 2.90 -5.48 -16.65
CA LEU A 62 3.60 -4.29 -17.17
C LEU A 62 5.12 -4.39 -16.97
N GLU A 63 5.56 -4.93 -15.83
CA GLU A 63 6.99 -5.13 -15.55
C GLU A 63 7.62 -6.18 -16.47
N ASN A 64 6.91 -7.29 -16.71
CA ASN A 64 7.37 -8.38 -17.58
C ASN A 64 7.39 -7.97 -19.07
N ASN A 65 6.57 -6.99 -19.44
CA ASN A 65 6.42 -6.54 -20.83
C ASN A 65 7.12 -5.21 -21.13
N ARG A 66 7.97 -4.67 -20.25
CA ARG A 66 8.58 -3.34 -20.46
C ARG A 66 9.20 -3.14 -21.84
N THR A 67 9.94 -4.13 -22.32
CA THR A 67 10.62 -4.07 -23.62
C THR A 67 9.62 -4.04 -24.77
N ASN A 68 8.60 -4.91 -24.73
CA ASN A 68 7.59 -5.02 -25.78
C ASN A 68 6.61 -3.84 -25.75
N LEU A 69 6.28 -3.32 -24.58
CA LEU A 69 5.54 -2.06 -24.42
C LEU A 69 6.32 -0.89 -25.03
N LEU A 70 7.63 -0.85 -24.81
CA LEU A 70 8.50 0.18 -25.37
C LEU A 70 8.58 0.09 -26.90
N ASP A 71 8.53 -1.12 -27.48
CA ASP A 71 8.41 -1.30 -28.94
C ASP A 71 7.11 -0.72 -29.51
N GLN A 72 6.07 -0.61 -28.69
CA GLN A 72 4.80 0.05 -29.01
C GLN A 72 4.76 1.52 -28.55
N GLY A 73 5.91 2.12 -28.18
CA GLY A 73 6.01 3.52 -27.76
C GLY A 73 5.50 3.83 -26.35
N VAL A 74 5.14 2.81 -25.56
CA VAL A 74 4.68 2.92 -24.18
C VAL A 74 5.78 2.51 -23.21
N TRP A 75 6.18 3.42 -22.35
CA TRP A 75 7.23 3.17 -21.37
C TRP A 75 6.67 3.04 -19.94
N TYR A 76 6.94 1.89 -19.32
CA TYR A 76 6.67 1.61 -17.92
C TYR A 76 8.00 1.61 -17.13
N PRO A 77 8.30 2.65 -16.32
CA PRO A 77 9.62 2.80 -15.72
C PRO A 77 10.05 1.62 -14.82
N ALA A 78 11.35 1.37 -14.77
CA ALA A 78 11.95 0.47 -13.79
C ALA A 78 12.29 1.21 -12.49
N SER A 79 12.60 2.51 -12.56
CA SER A 79 12.89 3.29 -11.36
C SER A 79 11.70 3.38 -10.41
N PHE A 80 12.00 3.24 -9.12
CA PHE A 80 11.05 3.45 -8.01
C PHE A 80 9.80 2.57 -8.02
N VAL A 81 9.90 1.37 -8.60
CA VAL A 81 8.92 0.31 -8.39
C VAL A 81 9.05 -0.25 -6.98
N GLY A 82 7.98 -0.15 -6.19
CA GLY A 82 7.95 -0.65 -4.82
C GLY A 82 7.77 -2.17 -4.80
N ARG A 83 8.69 -2.86 -4.13
CA ARG A 83 8.68 -4.32 -3.95
C ARG A 83 8.55 -4.68 -2.48
N GLY A 84 7.77 -5.73 -2.20
CA GLY A 84 7.82 -6.37 -0.89
C GLY A 84 9.13 -7.13 -0.68
N SER A 85 9.55 -7.23 0.57
CA SER A 85 10.72 -8.02 0.97
C SER A 85 10.32 -9.12 1.97
N GLY A 86 11.17 -10.15 2.09
CA GLY A 86 10.91 -11.31 2.95
C GLY A 86 9.61 -12.02 2.56
N TYR A 87 8.70 -12.21 3.49
CA TYR A 87 7.42 -12.91 3.28
C TYR A 87 6.45 -12.21 2.31
N ARG A 88 6.76 -10.97 1.91
CA ARG A 88 6.01 -10.21 0.90
C ARG A 88 6.75 -10.15 -0.43
N GLU A 89 7.84 -10.92 -0.59
CA GLU A 89 8.55 -11.08 -1.85
C GLU A 89 7.56 -11.48 -2.95
N GLY A 90 7.73 -10.90 -4.15
CA GLY A 90 6.79 -11.04 -5.25
C GLY A 90 5.59 -10.08 -5.22
N ARG A 91 5.30 -9.39 -4.10
CA ARG A 91 4.31 -8.29 -4.10
C ARG A 91 4.92 -7.01 -4.66
N THR A 92 4.15 -6.31 -5.48
CA THR A 92 4.50 -5.00 -6.04
C THR A 92 3.44 -3.99 -5.62
N SER A 93 3.87 -2.78 -5.26
CA SER A 93 2.99 -1.62 -5.16
C SER A 93 3.03 -0.77 -6.45
N GLY A 94 3.79 -1.21 -7.46
CA GLY A 94 4.12 -0.44 -8.64
C GLY A 94 4.82 0.86 -8.25
N HIS A 95 4.41 1.96 -8.86
CA HIS A 95 5.07 3.26 -8.76
C HIS A 95 4.68 4.08 -7.52
N SER A 96 4.18 3.47 -6.44
CA SER A 96 3.85 4.19 -5.20
C SER A 96 5.02 4.98 -4.60
N PRO A 97 6.26 4.45 -4.54
CA PRO A 97 7.42 5.22 -4.10
C PRO A 97 7.67 6.44 -5.00
N LEU A 98 7.56 6.27 -6.31
CA LEU A 98 7.74 7.36 -7.27
C LEU A 98 6.72 8.48 -7.05
N ILE A 99 5.44 8.11 -6.95
CA ILE A 99 4.33 9.03 -6.71
C ILE A 99 4.54 9.81 -5.41
N TYR A 100 4.99 9.15 -4.35
CA TYR A 100 5.34 9.82 -3.11
C TYR A 100 6.41 10.89 -3.33
N LEU A 101 7.49 10.55 -4.04
CA LEU A 101 8.59 11.48 -4.32
C LEU A 101 8.16 12.65 -5.22
N LEU A 102 7.35 12.40 -6.26
CA LEU A 102 6.81 13.43 -7.16
C LEU A 102 5.86 14.39 -6.43
N SER A 103 5.10 13.87 -5.47
CA SER A 103 4.14 14.64 -4.68
C SER A 103 4.78 15.52 -3.59
N SER A 104 6.07 15.34 -3.31
CA SER A 104 6.80 16.14 -2.31
C SER A 104 7.66 17.20 -2.97
N PRO A 105 7.53 18.49 -2.60
CA PRO A 105 8.36 19.57 -3.16
C PRO A 105 9.87 19.35 -2.98
N LEU A 106 10.27 18.67 -1.90
CA LEU A 106 11.68 18.44 -1.55
C LEU A 106 12.34 17.39 -2.45
N THR A 107 11.57 16.41 -2.93
CA THR A 107 12.09 15.26 -3.68
C THR A 107 11.65 15.24 -5.14
N ARG A 108 10.68 16.08 -5.52
CA ARG A 108 10.11 16.11 -6.88
C ARG A 108 11.17 16.27 -7.96
N ARG A 109 12.08 17.24 -7.81
CA ARG A 109 13.14 17.50 -8.82
C ARG A 109 14.02 16.27 -9.02
N PHE A 110 14.35 15.57 -7.94
CA PHE A 110 15.11 14.33 -8.01
C PHE A 110 14.34 13.22 -8.74
N ALA A 111 13.07 13.02 -8.41
CA ALA A 111 12.24 12.01 -9.08
C ALA A 111 12.05 12.29 -10.57
N VAL A 112 11.71 13.54 -10.93
CA VAL A 112 11.59 13.98 -12.34
C VAL A 112 12.90 13.74 -13.09
N ARG A 113 14.03 14.21 -12.53
CA ARG A 113 15.34 14.01 -13.16
C ARG A 113 15.65 12.53 -13.35
N ARG A 114 15.34 11.68 -12.37
CA ARG A 114 15.63 10.25 -12.46
C ARG A 114 14.82 9.57 -13.55
N ILE A 115 13.53 9.90 -13.69
CA ILE A 115 12.70 9.41 -14.80
C ILE A 115 13.26 9.92 -16.13
N ALA A 116 13.53 11.22 -16.27
CA ALA A 116 14.06 11.81 -17.50
C ALA A 116 15.41 11.19 -17.90
N GLN A 117 16.28 10.89 -16.93
CA GLN A 117 17.55 10.18 -17.18
C GLN A 117 17.35 8.75 -17.66
N GLU A 118 16.40 8.02 -17.07
CA GLU A 118 16.08 6.67 -17.52
C GLU A 118 15.47 6.69 -18.93
N ALA A 119 14.60 7.66 -19.21
CA ALA A 119 13.99 7.88 -20.52
C ALA A 119 15.02 8.25 -21.60
N ALA A 120 15.95 9.17 -21.28
CA ALA A 120 17.01 9.58 -22.20
C ALA A 120 18.00 8.45 -22.53
N ALA A 121 18.02 7.40 -21.72
CA ALA A 121 18.86 6.24 -21.93
C ALA A 121 18.15 5.09 -22.66
N LEU A 122 16.85 5.25 -22.97
CA LEU A 122 16.12 4.28 -23.79
C LEU A 122 16.70 4.29 -25.20
N ARG A 123 16.93 3.09 -25.75
CA ARG A 123 17.40 2.90 -27.14
C ARG A 123 16.30 3.02 -28.18
N ARG A 124 15.06 3.26 -27.73
CA ARG A 124 13.84 3.29 -28.54
C ARG A 124 13.01 4.50 -28.13
N PRO A 125 12.31 5.16 -29.07
CA PRO A 125 11.45 6.28 -28.73
C PRO A 125 10.28 5.82 -27.86
N ALA A 126 9.94 6.60 -26.84
CA ALA A 126 8.75 6.42 -26.03
C ALA A 126 7.95 7.72 -26.04
N HIS A 127 6.73 7.68 -26.56
CA HIS A 127 5.84 8.85 -26.55
C HIS A 127 4.93 8.87 -25.31
N THR A 128 4.67 7.71 -24.71
CA THR A 128 3.77 7.56 -23.57
C THR A 128 4.49 7.07 -22.32
N LEU A 129 4.36 7.81 -21.22
CA LEU A 129 4.78 7.36 -19.89
C LEU A 129 3.59 6.73 -19.15
N LEU A 130 3.70 5.46 -18.80
CA LEU A 130 2.68 4.74 -18.01
C LEU A 130 3.12 4.59 -16.56
N LEU A 131 2.36 5.17 -15.63
CA LEU A 131 2.52 5.00 -14.19
C LEU A 131 1.32 4.25 -13.62
N SER A 132 1.57 3.35 -12.67
CA SER A 132 0.53 2.55 -12.01
C SER A 132 0.78 2.47 -10.52
N SER A 133 -0.22 2.81 -9.71
CA SER A 133 -0.12 2.71 -8.26
C SER A 133 -1.48 2.66 -7.56
N GLU A 134 -1.76 1.53 -6.90
CA GLU A 134 -2.94 1.40 -6.03
C GLU A 134 -2.88 2.29 -4.78
N MET A 135 -1.68 2.65 -4.31
CA MET A 135 -1.54 3.35 -3.04
C MET A 135 -2.11 4.76 -3.06
N ILE A 136 -2.33 5.38 -4.23
CA ILE A 136 -2.94 6.70 -4.32
C ILE A 136 -4.29 6.70 -3.60
N LEU A 137 -5.10 5.65 -3.81
CA LEU A 137 -6.44 5.50 -3.25
C LEU A 137 -6.44 4.69 -1.95
N SER A 138 -5.34 4.77 -1.20
CA SER A 138 -5.19 4.17 0.14
C SER A 138 -5.41 5.20 1.24
N HIS A 139 -5.76 4.73 2.44
CA HIS A 139 -5.88 5.60 3.62
C HIS A 139 -4.54 6.16 4.14
N HIS A 140 -3.42 5.74 3.53
CA HIS A 140 -2.07 6.22 3.85
C HIS A 140 -1.68 7.45 3.02
N PHE A 141 -2.13 7.53 1.77
CA PHE A 141 -1.73 8.60 0.84
C PHE A 141 -2.88 9.57 0.56
N TRP A 142 -4.11 9.06 0.48
CA TRP A 142 -5.24 9.89 0.15
C TRP A 142 -5.56 10.85 1.30
N THR A 143 -5.52 12.13 0.98
CA THR A 143 -6.02 13.19 1.85
C THR A 143 -7.41 13.59 1.39
N SER A 144 -8.30 14.03 2.28
CA SER A 144 -9.66 14.39 1.89
C SER A 144 -9.70 15.36 0.70
N HIS A 145 -10.29 14.95 -0.42
CA HIS A 145 -10.47 15.80 -1.60
C HIS A 145 -11.37 17.03 -1.33
N LYS A 146 -12.17 16.96 -0.26
CA LYS A 146 -13.01 18.06 0.25
C LYS A 146 -12.21 19.14 1.00
N ARG A 147 -10.93 18.89 1.32
CA ARG A 147 -10.10 19.81 2.11
C ARG A 147 -8.71 19.96 1.52
N LYS A 148 -8.25 21.21 1.38
CA LYS A 148 -6.88 21.55 0.97
C LYS A 148 -6.48 21.02 -0.42
N ARG A 149 -7.33 21.23 -1.45
CA ARG A 149 -7.13 20.82 -2.85
C ARG A 149 -5.70 21.06 -3.37
N ARG A 150 -5.12 22.26 -3.18
CA ARG A 150 -3.74 22.58 -3.60
C ARG A 150 -2.64 21.68 -3.01
N SER A 151 -2.88 21.09 -1.84
CA SER A 151 -1.95 20.16 -1.19
C SER A 151 -2.22 18.69 -1.50
N HIS A 152 -3.29 18.40 -2.23
CA HIS A 152 -3.69 17.04 -2.56
C HIS A 152 -2.66 16.37 -3.47
N ILE A 153 -2.44 15.06 -3.27
CA ILE A 153 -1.43 14.29 -3.99
C ILE A 153 -1.61 14.39 -5.51
N MET A 154 -2.84 14.24 -6.02
CA MET A 154 -3.14 14.33 -7.46
C MET A 154 -2.83 15.71 -8.05
N THR A 155 -3.18 16.80 -7.37
CA THR A 155 -2.85 18.16 -7.82
C THR A 155 -1.34 18.37 -7.87
N ARG A 156 -0.60 17.80 -6.90
CA ARG A 156 0.86 17.86 -6.89
C ARG A 156 1.50 16.99 -7.97
N LEU A 157 0.91 15.85 -8.28
CA LEU A 157 1.33 14.98 -9.38
C LEU A 157 1.14 15.67 -10.72
N ARG A 158 -0.05 16.25 -11.01
CA ARG A 158 -0.26 17.05 -12.23
C ARG A 158 0.81 18.13 -12.38
N LYS A 159 1.07 18.89 -11.32
CA LYS A 159 2.12 19.93 -11.33
C LYS A 159 3.54 19.38 -11.50
N ALA A 160 3.80 18.14 -11.09
CA ALA A 160 5.11 17.51 -11.22
C ALA A 160 5.34 16.94 -12.63
N LEU A 161 4.30 16.38 -13.24
CA LEU A 161 4.35 15.77 -14.56
C LEU A 161 4.39 16.82 -15.67
N LYS A 162 3.58 17.88 -15.56
CA LYS A 162 3.46 18.99 -16.52
C LYS A 162 3.19 18.61 -17.99
N VAL A 163 3.01 17.32 -18.30
CA VAL A 163 2.61 16.85 -19.63
C VAL A 163 1.15 17.22 -19.87
N GLU A 164 0.88 17.91 -20.99
CA GLU A 164 -0.47 18.41 -21.31
C GLU A 164 -1.47 17.27 -21.46
N ASN A 165 -1.12 16.22 -22.19
CA ASN A 165 -1.93 15.03 -22.35
C ASN A 165 -1.67 14.04 -21.19
N THR A 166 -2.14 14.37 -19.99
CA THR A 166 -2.13 13.46 -18.84
C THR A 166 -3.52 12.83 -18.66
N GLU A 167 -3.62 11.54 -18.90
CA GLU A 167 -4.81 10.74 -18.67
C GLU A 167 -4.75 10.00 -17.32
N VAL A 168 -5.92 9.81 -16.71
CA VAL A 168 -6.10 9.07 -15.46
C VAL A 168 -7.06 7.92 -15.73
N LEU A 169 -6.61 6.70 -15.46
CA LEU A 169 -7.42 5.50 -15.53
C LEU A 169 -7.73 5.01 -14.12
N LEU A 170 -8.96 5.24 -13.69
CA LEU A 170 -9.45 4.94 -12.34
C LEU A 170 -10.28 3.65 -12.35
N VAL A 171 -9.86 2.66 -11.56
CA VAL A 171 -10.62 1.43 -11.35
C VAL A 171 -11.17 1.40 -9.93
N THR A 172 -12.47 1.23 -9.82
CA THR A 172 -13.23 1.35 -8.56
C THR A 172 -13.97 0.06 -8.24
N ARG A 173 -14.61 -0.02 -7.08
CA ARG A 173 -15.45 -1.15 -6.64
C ARG A 173 -16.60 -0.60 -5.78
N PRO A 174 -17.76 -1.27 -5.71
CA PRO A 174 -18.86 -0.86 -4.83
C PRO A 174 -18.36 -0.51 -3.40
N PRO A 175 -18.76 0.64 -2.82
CA PRO A 175 -18.13 1.16 -1.61
C PRO A 175 -18.10 0.19 -0.42
N LEU A 176 -19.21 -0.51 -0.14
CA LEU A 176 -19.28 -1.48 0.96
C LEU A 176 -18.32 -2.65 0.73
N GLU A 177 -18.42 -3.27 -0.46
CA GLU A 177 -17.58 -4.39 -0.85
C GLU A 177 -16.10 -4.04 -0.83
N TRP A 178 -15.73 -2.86 -1.34
CA TRP A 178 -14.36 -2.37 -1.29
C TRP A 178 -13.87 -2.21 0.15
N VAL A 179 -14.68 -1.63 1.03
CA VAL A 179 -14.32 -1.42 2.44
C VAL A 179 -14.05 -2.76 3.14
N GLU A 180 -14.85 -3.79 2.86
CA GLU A 180 -14.61 -5.16 3.38
C GLU A 180 -13.28 -5.75 2.88
N ARG A 181 -13.07 -5.74 1.56
CA ARG A 181 -11.85 -6.27 0.93
C ARG A 181 -10.61 -5.52 1.39
N TYR A 182 -10.69 -4.20 1.48
CA TYR A 182 -9.58 -3.35 1.89
C TYR A 182 -9.31 -3.45 3.39
N PHE A 183 -10.34 -3.56 4.23
CA PHE A 183 -10.18 -3.84 5.64
C PHE A 183 -9.39 -5.13 5.84
N LYS A 184 -9.79 -6.20 5.17
CA LYS A 184 -9.12 -7.51 5.20
C LYS A 184 -7.64 -7.39 4.81
N GLU A 185 -7.32 -6.68 3.73
CA GLU A 185 -5.93 -6.42 3.32
C GLU A 185 -5.12 -5.69 4.41
N VAL A 186 -5.69 -4.64 5.00
CA VAL A 186 -5.02 -3.86 6.04
C VAL A 186 -4.75 -4.71 7.28
N VAL A 187 -5.74 -5.45 7.76
CA VAL A 187 -5.63 -6.23 9.00
C VAL A 187 -4.83 -7.53 8.84
N SER A 188 -4.60 -7.97 7.60
CA SER A 188 -3.68 -9.06 7.26
C SER A 188 -2.20 -8.70 7.46
N ASN A 189 -1.89 -7.43 7.69
CA ASN A 189 -0.51 -7.00 7.91
C ASN A 189 -0.05 -7.34 9.34
N HIS A 190 0.73 -8.43 9.48
CA HIS A 190 1.29 -8.87 10.77
C HIS A 190 2.21 -7.82 11.43
N THR A 191 2.74 -6.83 10.70
CA THR A 191 3.55 -5.78 11.31
C THR A 191 2.72 -4.78 12.11
N LEU A 192 1.38 -4.80 11.97
CA LEU A 192 0.50 -3.95 12.76
C LEU A 192 0.55 -4.35 14.24
N ARG A 193 0.67 -3.36 15.11
CA ARG A 193 0.59 -3.55 16.56
C ARG A 193 -0.84 -3.54 17.08
N ARG A 194 -1.77 -2.94 16.32
CA ARG A 194 -3.20 -2.88 16.62
C ARG A 194 -3.96 -2.88 15.30
N SER A 195 -4.96 -3.75 15.21
CA SER A 195 -5.96 -3.73 14.15
C SER A 195 -7.09 -2.78 14.56
N PRO A 196 -7.58 -1.92 13.65
CA PRO A 196 -8.87 -1.24 13.87
C PRO A 196 -10.01 -2.28 13.90
N ASP A 197 -11.14 -1.88 14.48
CA ASP A 197 -12.43 -2.53 14.21
C ASP A 197 -12.97 -2.07 12.85
N PHE A 198 -13.88 -2.88 12.29
CA PHE A 198 -14.38 -2.70 10.93
C PHE A 198 -15.13 -1.37 10.77
N PHE A 199 -16.02 -1.06 11.71
CA PHE A 199 -16.81 0.18 11.68
C PHE A 199 -15.95 1.44 11.80
N SER A 200 -14.97 1.46 12.71
CA SER A 200 -14.05 2.60 12.86
C SER A 200 -13.19 2.78 11.61
N PHE A 201 -12.79 1.68 10.95
CA PHE A 201 -12.08 1.72 9.69
C PHE A 201 -12.94 2.32 8.58
N ALA A 202 -14.17 1.84 8.37
CA ALA A 202 -15.12 2.40 7.41
C ALA A 202 -15.38 3.90 7.66
N LYS A 203 -15.61 4.30 8.92
CA LYS A 203 -15.78 5.71 9.31
C LYS A 203 -14.55 6.55 8.99
N ARG A 204 -13.34 6.00 9.11
CA ARG A 204 -12.10 6.69 8.70
C ARG A 204 -12.07 6.89 7.17
N LEU A 205 -12.37 5.84 6.39
CA LEU A 205 -12.39 5.94 4.92
C LEU A 205 -13.43 6.95 4.44
N LYS A 206 -14.64 6.95 5.03
CA LYS A 206 -15.67 7.96 4.76
C LYS A 206 -15.21 9.39 5.05
N ARG A 207 -14.55 9.62 6.19
CA ARG A 207 -13.98 10.95 6.52
C ARG A 207 -12.89 11.40 5.55
N LEU A 208 -12.13 10.47 4.99
CA LEU A 208 -11.14 10.74 3.95
C LEU A 208 -11.79 10.94 2.57
N GLY A 209 -13.09 10.69 2.42
CA GLY A 209 -13.77 10.73 1.13
C GLY A 209 -13.34 9.62 0.18
N LEU A 210 -12.79 8.52 0.70
CA LEU A 210 -12.30 7.40 -0.11
C LEU A 210 -13.43 6.47 -0.59
N VAL A 211 -14.57 6.49 0.09
CA VAL A 211 -15.78 5.75 -0.28
C VAL A 211 -16.72 6.59 -1.16
N ASP A 212 -16.43 7.88 -1.33
CA ASP A 212 -17.22 8.83 -2.12
C ASP A 212 -16.67 8.86 -3.55
N VAL A 213 -16.95 7.80 -4.31
CA VAL A 213 -16.41 7.62 -5.67
C VAL A 213 -16.83 8.76 -6.60
N ALA A 214 -18.07 9.23 -6.50
CA ALA A 214 -18.54 10.40 -7.24
C ALA A 214 -17.72 11.66 -6.92
N GLY A 215 -17.45 11.91 -5.63
CA GLY A 215 -16.60 13.02 -5.22
C GLY A 215 -15.14 12.88 -5.67
N ILE A 216 -14.61 11.66 -5.73
CA ILE A 216 -13.27 11.38 -6.27
C ILE A 216 -13.24 11.70 -7.76
N LEU A 217 -14.20 11.21 -8.54
CA LEU A 217 -14.28 11.45 -10.00
C LEU A 217 -14.37 12.94 -10.31
N SER A 218 -15.33 13.64 -9.69
CA SER A 218 -15.49 15.08 -9.86
C SER A 218 -14.20 15.83 -9.52
N PHE A 219 -13.51 15.46 -8.42
CA PHE A 219 -12.24 16.06 -8.08
C PHE A 219 -11.13 15.80 -9.12
N LEU A 220 -11.09 14.61 -9.70
CA LEU A 220 -10.11 14.28 -10.75
C LEU A 220 -10.41 15.04 -12.04
N GLU A 221 -11.68 15.12 -12.46
CA GLU A 221 -12.11 15.88 -13.65
C GLU A 221 -11.83 17.38 -13.52
N GLU A 222 -11.95 17.96 -12.32
CA GLU A 222 -11.51 19.33 -12.06
C GLU A 222 -9.99 19.46 -12.02
N THR A 223 -9.28 18.38 -11.65
CA THR A 223 -7.83 18.40 -11.47
C THR A 223 -7.10 18.17 -12.78
N PHE A 224 -7.59 17.36 -13.69
CA PHE A 224 -6.94 17.00 -14.96
C PHE A 224 -7.68 17.63 -16.15
N PRO A 225 -7.10 17.67 -17.36
CA PRO A 225 -7.79 18.19 -18.55
C PRO A 225 -9.16 17.54 -18.76
N ARG A 226 -10.11 18.27 -19.32
CA ARG A 226 -11.45 17.75 -19.58
C ARG A 226 -11.37 16.52 -20.50
N GLY A 227 -12.07 15.45 -20.16
CA GLY A 227 -12.08 14.20 -20.94
C GLY A 227 -10.87 13.29 -20.71
N SER A 228 -9.91 13.67 -19.85
CA SER A 228 -8.71 12.87 -19.58
C SER A 228 -8.87 11.87 -18.44
N VAL A 229 -10.04 11.80 -17.80
CA VAL A 229 -10.30 10.88 -16.68
C VAL A 229 -11.24 9.78 -17.17
N GLY A 230 -10.69 8.59 -17.36
CA GLY A 230 -11.46 7.37 -17.59
C GLY A 230 -11.72 6.64 -16.27
N ALA A 231 -12.93 6.13 -16.07
CA ALA A 231 -13.28 5.39 -14.87
C ALA A 231 -14.09 4.14 -15.21
N ALA A 232 -13.79 3.06 -14.50
CA ALA A 232 -14.54 1.81 -14.59
C ALA A 232 -14.79 1.22 -13.19
N SER A 233 -15.91 0.52 -13.04
CA SER A 233 -16.10 -0.40 -11.92
C SER A 233 -15.33 -1.70 -12.18
N TYR A 234 -14.92 -2.38 -11.11
CA TYR A 234 -14.17 -3.62 -11.24
C TYR A 234 -14.99 -4.72 -11.93
N SER A 235 -16.32 -4.75 -11.74
CA SER A 235 -17.20 -5.68 -12.46
C SER A 235 -17.23 -5.40 -13.96
N GLN A 236 -17.27 -4.14 -14.40
CA GLN A 236 -17.11 -3.79 -15.82
C GLN A 236 -15.74 -4.19 -16.37
N VAL A 237 -14.67 -4.07 -15.57
CA VAL A 237 -13.34 -4.56 -15.95
C VAL A 237 -13.36 -6.08 -16.15
N LEU A 238 -14.01 -6.83 -15.26
CA LEU A 238 -14.14 -8.29 -15.39
C LEU A 238 -14.96 -8.72 -16.61
N GLN A 239 -15.98 -7.94 -17.00
CA GLN A 239 -16.76 -8.21 -18.22
C GLN A 239 -15.91 -8.07 -19.50
N LYS A 240 -14.82 -7.31 -19.43
CA LYS A 240 -13.86 -7.13 -20.53
C LYS A 240 -12.66 -8.08 -20.47
N GLY A 241 -12.69 -9.07 -19.56
CA GLY A 241 -11.56 -9.95 -19.28
C GLY A 241 -11.03 -9.72 -17.87
N GLU A 242 -9.80 -9.21 -17.73
CA GLU A 242 -9.26 -8.73 -16.47
C GLU A 242 -8.70 -7.29 -16.62
N LEU A 243 -8.01 -6.81 -15.59
CA LEU A 243 -7.45 -5.46 -15.60
C LEU A 243 -6.39 -5.26 -16.69
N VAL A 244 -5.72 -6.32 -17.12
CA VAL A 244 -4.70 -6.23 -18.17
C VAL A 244 -5.36 -5.89 -19.51
N GLU A 245 -6.39 -6.63 -19.90
CA GLU A 245 -7.12 -6.46 -21.15
C GLU A 245 -7.77 -5.08 -21.20
N PHE A 246 -8.38 -4.64 -20.09
CA PHE A 246 -8.94 -3.30 -19.99
C PHE A 246 -7.90 -2.18 -20.21
N VAL A 247 -6.71 -2.31 -19.61
CA VAL A 247 -5.63 -1.33 -19.78
C VAL A 247 -5.03 -1.39 -21.17
N ALA A 248 -4.87 -2.58 -21.74
CA ALA A 248 -4.36 -2.77 -23.09
C ALA A 248 -5.28 -2.15 -24.15
N GLU A 249 -6.59 -2.38 -24.05
CA GLU A 249 -7.59 -1.74 -24.91
C GLU A 249 -7.54 -0.22 -24.77
N THR A 250 -7.43 0.30 -23.55
CA THR A 250 -7.38 1.75 -23.32
C THR A 250 -6.12 2.41 -23.88
N LEU A 251 -5.02 1.66 -23.93
CA LEU A 251 -3.74 2.12 -24.44
C LEU A 251 -3.52 1.79 -25.92
N ASP A 252 -4.50 1.15 -26.57
CA ASP A 252 -4.42 0.66 -27.95
C ASP A 252 -3.19 -0.25 -28.18
N LEU A 253 -2.94 -1.17 -27.24
CA LEU A 253 -1.81 -2.09 -27.31
C LEU A 253 -2.11 -3.30 -28.18
N ASP A 254 -1.15 -3.66 -29.04
CA ASP A 254 -1.16 -4.92 -29.76
C ASP A 254 -0.76 -6.06 -28.79
N MET A 255 -1.78 -6.77 -28.30
CA MET A 255 -1.60 -7.89 -27.37
C MET A 255 -0.85 -9.08 -27.98
N SER A 256 -0.77 -9.21 -29.31
CA SER A 256 -0.10 -10.35 -29.96
C SER A 256 1.42 -10.35 -29.77
N SER A 257 2.01 -9.17 -29.53
CA SER A 257 3.44 -8.98 -29.27
C SER A 257 3.78 -8.96 -27.77
N LEU A 258 2.78 -9.05 -26.90
CA LEU A 258 2.94 -9.03 -25.45
C LEU A 258 2.88 -10.46 -24.91
N THR A 259 3.61 -10.73 -23.82
CA THR A 259 3.44 -12.01 -23.15
C THR A 259 2.00 -12.13 -22.69
N ASP A 260 1.40 -13.29 -22.94
CA ASP A 260 0.09 -13.62 -22.40
C ASP A 260 0.06 -13.21 -20.93
N PRO A 261 -0.91 -12.40 -20.49
CA PRO A 261 -1.10 -12.13 -19.08
C PRO A 261 -1.07 -13.41 -18.27
N GLY A 262 -1.53 -14.53 -18.82
CA GLY A 262 -1.78 -15.76 -18.10
C GLY A 262 -2.78 -15.51 -16.98
N HIS A 263 -3.34 -16.56 -16.40
CA HIS A 263 -3.97 -16.39 -15.10
C HIS A 263 -2.87 -16.22 -14.05
N ILE A 264 -2.23 -15.03 -13.98
CA ILE A 264 -1.38 -14.65 -12.85
C ILE A 264 -2.29 -14.41 -11.64
N ARG A 265 -2.93 -15.49 -11.18
CA ARG A 265 -3.76 -15.58 -9.98
C ARG A 265 -2.97 -16.19 -8.83
N ASP A 266 -1.70 -15.83 -8.69
CA ASP A 266 -0.88 -16.30 -7.56
C ASP A 266 -1.22 -15.57 -6.23
N ASN A 267 -2.08 -14.55 -6.26
CA ASN A 267 -2.47 -13.81 -5.07
C ASN A 267 -3.77 -14.36 -4.47
N VAL A 268 -3.71 -15.58 -3.93
CA VAL A 268 -4.79 -16.09 -3.09
C VAL A 268 -4.87 -15.19 -1.85
N SER A 269 -6.02 -14.53 -1.69
CA SER A 269 -6.27 -13.73 -0.48
C SER A 269 -6.39 -14.69 0.70
N LEU A 270 -5.82 -14.32 1.85
CA LEU A 270 -5.92 -15.11 3.09
C LEU A 270 -7.39 -15.41 3.41
N SER A 271 -7.69 -16.55 4.04
CA SER A 271 -9.04 -16.82 4.55
C SER A 271 -9.39 -15.86 5.68
N ASP A 272 -10.67 -15.71 5.99
CA ASP A 272 -11.12 -14.90 7.11
C ASP A 272 -10.60 -15.43 8.46
N GLY A 273 -10.51 -16.76 8.61
CA GLY A 273 -9.90 -17.40 9.78
C GLY A 273 -8.42 -17.05 9.95
N GLN A 274 -7.64 -17.06 8.86
CA GLN A 274 -6.23 -16.64 8.90
C GLN A 274 -6.10 -15.16 9.30
N VAL A 275 -6.93 -14.29 8.73
CA VAL A 275 -6.89 -12.86 9.02
C VAL A 275 -7.27 -12.58 10.47
N ASP A 276 -8.26 -13.26 11.02
CA ASP A 276 -8.62 -13.12 12.43
C ASP A 276 -7.48 -13.60 13.35
N ALA A 277 -6.85 -14.73 13.04
CA ALA A 277 -5.68 -15.20 13.79
C ALA A 277 -4.54 -14.16 13.81
N ILE A 278 -4.27 -13.50 12.67
CA ILE A 278 -3.30 -12.40 12.59
C ILE A 278 -3.71 -11.21 13.47
N ARG A 279 -5.00 -10.84 13.48
CA ARG A 279 -5.51 -9.77 14.34
C ARG A 279 -5.38 -10.09 15.83
N GLN A 280 -5.65 -11.33 16.21
CA GLN A 280 -5.47 -11.80 17.59
C GLN A 280 -3.99 -11.79 17.98
N MET A 281 -3.11 -12.29 17.12
CA MET A 281 -1.66 -12.25 17.29
C MET A 281 -1.15 -10.81 17.50
N ALA A 282 -1.68 -9.83 16.77
CA ALA A 282 -1.29 -8.43 16.90
C ALA A 282 -1.48 -7.85 18.32
N ARG A 283 -2.39 -8.42 19.13
CA ARG A 283 -2.66 -8.00 20.52
C ARG A 283 -1.66 -8.56 21.53
N LEU A 284 -0.91 -9.59 21.16
CA LEU A 284 0.05 -10.24 22.05
C LEU A 284 1.36 -9.45 22.12
N ARG A 285 1.96 -9.40 23.31
CA ARG A 285 3.30 -8.84 23.51
C ARG A 285 4.34 -9.90 23.17
N MET A 286 4.99 -9.75 22.03
CA MET A 286 6.01 -10.67 21.55
C MET A 286 7.10 -9.93 20.77
N SER A 287 8.27 -10.54 20.65
CA SER A 287 9.35 -10.05 19.79
C SER A 287 8.98 -10.15 18.31
N ARG A 288 9.67 -9.38 17.44
CA ARG A 288 9.47 -9.45 15.98
C ARG A 288 9.69 -10.87 15.44
N ARG A 289 10.76 -11.55 15.87
CA ARG A 289 11.07 -12.92 15.44
C ARG A 289 9.95 -13.92 15.80
N GLN A 290 9.41 -13.83 17.01
CA GLN A 290 8.30 -14.69 17.43
C GLN A 290 7.04 -14.42 16.60
N ARG A 291 6.77 -13.15 16.31
CA ARG A 291 5.63 -12.76 15.48
C ARG A 291 5.76 -13.28 14.07
N ASP A 292 6.92 -13.12 13.46
CA ASP A 292 7.18 -13.56 12.10
C ASP A 292 7.03 -15.09 12.00
N ARG A 293 7.47 -15.83 13.01
CA ARG A 293 7.26 -17.29 13.10
C ARG A 293 5.78 -17.67 13.18
N ILE A 294 5.02 -17.08 14.12
CA ILE A 294 3.58 -17.39 14.27
C ILE A 294 2.81 -16.99 13.00
N TYR A 295 3.21 -15.90 12.35
CA TYR A 295 2.62 -15.49 11.09
C TYR A 295 2.77 -16.57 10.01
N LEU A 296 3.95 -17.19 9.88
CA LEU A 296 4.16 -18.30 8.94
C LEU A 296 3.30 -19.51 9.29
N GLU A 297 3.22 -19.87 10.59
CA GLU A 297 2.35 -20.96 11.05
C GLU A 297 0.87 -20.69 10.70
N ILE A 298 0.41 -19.43 10.77
CA ILE A 298 -0.94 -19.03 10.34
C ILE A 298 -1.12 -19.15 8.81
N LEU A 299 -0.13 -18.73 8.03
CA LEU A 299 -0.18 -18.82 6.56
C LEU A 299 -0.26 -20.27 6.07
N GLU A 300 0.44 -21.17 6.75
CA GLU A 300 0.56 -22.57 6.36
C GLU A 300 -0.61 -23.44 6.87
N SER A 301 -1.31 -23.06 7.96
CA SER A 301 -2.40 -23.84 8.54
C SER A 301 -3.59 -24.05 7.58
N ASP A 302 -3.85 -25.32 7.25
CA ASP A 302 -4.99 -25.71 6.42
C ASP A 302 -6.31 -25.58 7.17
N GLU A 303 -6.31 -25.78 8.49
CA GLU A 303 -7.49 -25.59 9.34
C GLU A 303 -7.98 -24.14 9.28
N LEU A 304 -7.07 -23.16 9.35
CA LEU A 304 -7.44 -21.75 9.22
C LEU A 304 -7.87 -21.41 7.79
N LYS A 305 -7.26 -22.00 6.76
CA LYS A 305 -7.67 -21.80 5.35
C LYS A 305 -9.09 -22.29 5.10
N GLN A 306 -9.46 -23.44 5.66
CA GLN A 306 -10.75 -24.10 5.47
C GLN A 306 -11.82 -23.70 6.49
N ALA A 307 -11.45 -22.96 7.54
CA ALA A 307 -12.39 -22.50 8.56
C ALA A 307 -13.51 -21.65 7.94
N ARG A 308 -14.75 -22.07 8.16
CA ARG A 308 -15.96 -21.26 7.91
C ARG A 308 -16.06 -20.19 9.00
N PHE A 309 -15.27 -19.13 8.82
CA PHE A 309 -15.23 -17.99 9.73
C PHE A 309 -15.55 -16.72 8.93
N GLU A 310 -16.35 -15.84 9.51
CA GLU A 310 -16.63 -14.51 8.95
C GLU A 310 -15.83 -13.47 9.73
N LEU A 311 -14.96 -12.74 9.04
CA LEU A 311 -14.10 -11.73 9.67
C LEU A 311 -14.90 -10.57 10.28
N ASN A 312 -15.98 -10.20 9.62
CA ASN A 312 -16.88 -9.11 10.01
C ASN A 312 -18.23 -9.71 10.38
N ARG A 313 -18.78 -9.34 11.53
CA ARG A 313 -20.10 -9.85 11.95
C ARG A 313 -21.21 -9.21 11.11
N PRO A 314 -22.33 -9.91 10.85
CA PRO A 314 -23.47 -9.35 10.11
C PRO A 314 -23.94 -7.99 10.66
N ALA A 315 -24.07 -7.86 11.98
CA ALA A 315 -24.45 -6.60 12.62
C ALA A 315 -23.44 -5.44 12.41
N GLU A 316 -22.15 -5.74 12.23
CA GLU A 316 -21.15 -4.74 11.87
C GLU A 316 -21.26 -4.34 10.39
N ILE A 317 -21.52 -5.30 9.50
CA ILE A 317 -21.77 -5.06 8.07
C ILE A 317 -23.00 -4.17 7.90
N ASP A 318 -24.12 -4.47 8.55
CA ASP A 318 -25.34 -3.65 8.51
C ASP A 318 -25.08 -2.21 8.98
N LYS A 319 -24.27 -2.06 10.02
CA LYS A 319 -23.89 -0.76 10.56
C LYS A 319 -23.03 0.02 9.57
N VAL A 320 -22.11 -0.63 8.86
CA VAL A 320 -21.31 0.00 7.80
C VAL A 320 -22.15 0.28 6.56
N SER A 321 -23.08 -0.60 6.19
CA SER A 321 -24.02 -0.40 5.09
C SER A 321 -24.84 0.88 5.30
N ARG A 322 -25.48 1.04 6.46
CA ARG A 322 -26.18 2.29 6.82
C ARG A 322 -25.26 3.51 6.85
N LEU A 323 -23.99 3.34 7.24
CA LEU A 323 -23.02 4.43 7.22
C LEU A 323 -22.69 4.89 5.80
N LEU A 324 -22.71 3.98 4.82
CA LEU A 324 -22.27 4.19 3.43
C LEU A 324 -23.40 4.25 2.41
N GLU A 325 -24.67 4.18 2.85
CA GLU A 325 -25.85 4.12 1.99
C GLU A 325 -25.85 5.17 0.87
N LYS A 326 -25.53 6.43 1.21
CA LYS A 326 -25.47 7.52 0.22
C LYS A 326 -24.40 7.30 -0.84
N GLU A 327 -23.24 6.80 -0.44
CA GLU A 327 -22.14 6.53 -1.36
C GLU A 327 -22.40 5.31 -2.23
N VAL A 328 -23.08 4.28 -1.71
CA VAL A 328 -23.53 3.12 -2.50
C VAL A 328 -24.52 3.57 -3.57
N ILE A 329 -25.57 4.32 -3.20
CA ILE A 329 -26.54 4.85 -4.17
C ILE A 329 -25.87 5.73 -5.22
N ALA A 330 -24.91 6.57 -4.83
CA ALA A 330 -24.16 7.41 -5.77
C ALA A 330 -23.28 6.57 -6.71
N PHE A 331 -22.68 5.50 -6.21
CA PHE A 331 -21.89 4.57 -7.02
C PHE A 331 -22.76 3.83 -8.04
N ASP A 332 -23.92 3.32 -7.65
CA ASP A 332 -24.82 2.59 -8.56
C ASP A 332 -25.36 3.48 -9.68
N LYS A 333 -25.54 4.78 -9.40
CA LYS A 333 -25.88 5.76 -10.45
C LYS A 333 -24.75 5.97 -11.47
N LEU A 334 -23.50 5.89 -11.03
CA LEU A 334 -22.33 6.03 -11.90
C LEU A 334 -22.06 4.75 -12.70
N PHE A 335 -22.30 3.60 -12.08
CA PHE A 335 -22.03 2.28 -12.65
C PHE A 335 -23.26 1.37 -12.46
N PRO A 336 -24.33 1.53 -13.26
CA PRO A 336 -25.53 0.71 -13.14
C PRO A 336 -25.22 -0.79 -13.23
N GLY A 337 -25.80 -1.59 -12.32
CA GLY A 337 -25.60 -3.04 -12.25
C GLY A 337 -24.27 -3.50 -11.62
N ALA A 338 -23.34 -2.60 -11.34
CA ALA A 338 -22.01 -2.97 -10.84
C ALA A 338 -22.00 -3.58 -9.43
N SER A 339 -23.01 -3.28 -8.60
CA SER A 339 -23.15 -3.80 -7.23
C SER A 339 -23.88 -5.14 -7.15
N GLU A 340 -24.55 -5.58 -8.22
CA GLU A 340 -25.31 -6.83 -8.25
C GLU A 340 -24.41 -8.02 -8.62
N GLY A 341 -23.52 -7.84 -9.60
CA GLY A 341 -22.70 -8.92 -10.16
C GLY A 341 -21.59 -9.48 -9.26
N THR A 342 -21.17 -8.80 -8.20
CA THR A 342 -20.05 -9.26 -7.35
C THR A 342 -20.46 -10.09 -6.13
N ARG A 343 -21.76 -10.16 -5.80
CA ARG A 343 -22.24 -10.99 -4.67
C ARG A 343 -22.38 -12.47 -5.04
N GLU A 344 -22.70 -12.79 -6.28
CA GLU A 344 -22.90 -14.19 -6.72
C GLU A 344 -21.59 -15.01 -6.81
N GLU A 345 -20.44 -14.36 -7.04
CA GLU A 345 -19.13 -15.05 -7.04
C GLU A 345 -18.62 -15.42 -5.63
N ALA A 346 -19.25 -14.89 -4.57
CA ALA A 346 -18.94 -15.22 -3.18
C ALA A 346 -19.90 -16.31 -2.68
N GLY A 347 -19.67 -17.53 -3.17
CA GLY A 347 -20.42 -18.77 -2.94
C GLY A 347 -21.32 -18.88 -1.69
N GLU A 348 -22.54 -19.35 -1.96
CA GLU A 348 -23.47 -20.09 -1.11
C GLU A 348 -23.08 -20.21 0.38
N SER A 349 -23.80 -19.45 1.21
CA SER A 349 -23.81 -19.57 2.67
C SER A 349 -24.43 -20.91 3.10
N GLY A 350 -23.65 -21.98 3.03
CA GLY A 350 -23.99 -23.27 3.64
C GLY A 350 -23.94 -23.17 5.17
N ASP A 351 -24.91 -23.80 5.84
CA ASP A 351 -25.16 -23.73 7.27
C ASP A 351 -23.91 -23.64 8.18
N VAL A 352 -24.01 -22.73 9.14
CA VAL A 352 -22.96 -22.35 10.10
C VAL A 352 -22.76 -23.46 11.12
N TYR A 353 -21.62 -24.15 11.06
CA TYR A 353 -21.17 -25.07 12.10
C TYR A 353 -20.12 -24.38 13.00
N PHE A 354 -20.37 -24.31 14.31
CA PHE A 354 -19.43 -23.79 15.30
C PHE A 354 -18.63 -24.94 15.94
N PRO A 355 -17.35 -25.17 15.59
CA PRO A 355 -16.53 -26.07 16.40
C PRO A 355 -16.12 -25.35 17.70
N ARG A 356 -16.49 -25.93 18.85
CA ARG A 356 -15.92 -25.56 20.15
C ARG A 356 -14.45 -26.00 20.17
N LEU A 357 -13.54 -25.04 20.32
CA LEU A 357 -12.10 -25.29 20.50
C LEU A 357 -11.84 -25.98 21.86
N GLY A 358 -11.93 -27.31 21.87
CA GLY A 358 -11.50 -28.16 22.97
C GLY A 358 -10.56 -29.23 22.42
N GLY A 359 -9.27 -28.92 22.28
CA GLY A 359 -8.32 -29.91 21.75
C GLY A 359 -6.97 -29.37 21.31
N PHE A 360 -6.24 -28.66 22.17
CA PHE A 360 -4.80 -28.46 22.00
C PHE A 360 -4.09 -28.96 23.26
N LYS A 361 -3.82 -30.27 23.31
CA LYS A 361 -2.84 -30.85 24.24
C LYS A 361 -1.94 -31.81 23.47
N HIS A 362 -0.64 -31.63 23.69
CA HIS A 362 0.49 -32.50 23.32
C HIS A 362 1.08 -32.37 21.92
N ARG A 363 2.09 -31.50 21.79
CA ARG A 363 3.45 -31.85 21.34
C ARG A 363 4.40 -30.68 21.60
N LEU A 364 5.07 -30.71 22.75
CA LEU A 364 6.29 -29.94 22.98
C LEU A 364 7.35 -30.95 23.43
N LEU A 365 8.21 -31.33 22.49
CA LEU A 365 9.43 -32.07 22.76
C LEU A 365 10.40 -31.17 23.52
N LEU A 366 10.97 -31.75 24.56
CA LEU A 366 11.87 -31.15 25.54
C LEU A 366 13.18 -30.70 24.90
N PHE A 367 13.61 -29.48 25.22
CA PHE A 367 15.03 -29.14 25.36
C PHE A 367 15.20 -28.40 26.70
N PRO A 368 16.13 -28.83 27.57
CA PRO A 368 16.38 -28.20 28.85
C PRO A 368 17.26 -26.96 28.66
N ASN A 369 17.16 -26.02 29.60
CA ASN A 369 17.94 -24.78 29.74
C ASN A 369 17.30 -23.51 29.18
N ALA A 370 16.28 -23.02 29.90
CA ALA A 370 16.16 -21.59 30.16
C ALA A 370 15.39 -21.40 31.48
N TRP A 371 16.11 -21.01 32.53
CA TRP A 371 15.53 -20.59 33.80
C TRP A 371 14.65 -19.36 33.57
N VAL A 372 13.34 -19.50 33.82
CA VAL A 372 12.38 -18.39 33.82
C VAL A 372 11.66 -18.36 35.17
N GLN A 373 11.64 -17.18 35.78
CA GLN A 373 11.20 -16.94 37.15
C GLN A 373 9.71 -17.25 37.41
N PRO A 374 9.31 -17.78 38.58
CA PRO A 374 7.95 -18.28 38.86
C PRO A 374 6.88 -17.22 39.19
N ARG A 375 6.95 -15.99 38.66
CA ARG A 375 6.03 -14.89 39.08
C ARG A 375 4.97 -14.46 38.06
N LEU A 376 4.87 -15.10 36.89
CA LEU A 376 3.87 -14.73 35.87
C LEU A 376 2.66 -15.69 35.77
N VAL A 377 2.69 -16.83 36.46
CA VAL A 377 1.61 -17.85 36.39
C VAL A 377 0.48 -17.56 37.40
N SER A 378 0.70 -16.74 38.44
CA SER A 378 -0.29 -16.54 39.52
C SER A 378 -1.32 -15.41 39.32
N LYS A 379 -1.30 -14.70 38.18
CA LYS A 379 -2.23 -13.57 37.91
C LYS A 379 -3.23 -13.80 36.76
N ILE A 380 -3.20 -14.95 36.08
CA ILE A 380 -4.11 -15.24 34.95
C ILE A 380 -5.19 -16.27 35.31
N LEU A 381 -5.10 -16.96 36.46
CA LEU A 381 -5.99 -18.09 36.80
C LEU A 381 -6.77 -17.94 38.13
N LYS A 382 -7.01 -16.71 38.60
CA LYS A 382 -7.73 -16.47 39.88
C LYS A 382 -9.27 -16.24 39.83
N PRO A 383 -9.96 -16.20 38.67
CA PRO A 383 -11.42 -16.32 38.68
C PRO A 383 -11.98 -17.73 38.45
N VAL A 384 -11.17 -18.80 38.33
CA VAL A 384 -11.68 -20.14 37.91
C VAL A 384 -11.40 -21.27 38.92
N LEU A 385 -10.63 -21.05 39.99
CA LEU A 385 -10.40 -22.10 41.00
C LEU A 385 -10.73 -21.59 42.40
N ARG A 386 -11.95 -21.88 42.83
CA ARG A 386 -12.43 -21.67 44.21
C ARG A 386 -12.89 -23.00 44.83
N ILE A 387 -12.05 -24.03 44.79
CA ILE A 387 -12.16 -25.22 45.64
C ILE A 387 -10.73 -25.68 45.97
N ALA A 388 -10.51 -26.00 47.26
CA ALA A 388 -9.34 -26.65 47.87
C ALA A 388 -8.11 -25.78 48.24
N PHE A 389 -8.06 -25.56 49.56
CA PHE A 389 -6.90 -25.49 50.46
C PHE A 389 -6.06 -24.22 50.66
N SER A 390 -5.79 -24.12 51.95
CA SER A 390 -5.24 -23.08 52.78
C SER A 390 -3.74 -23.28 53.01
N LYS A 391 -3.12 -22.25 53.59
CA LYS A 391 -1.73 -22.13 54.08
C LYS A 391 -0.75 -21.61 53.01
N LEU A 392 -0.42 -20.32 53.10
CA LEU A 392 0.92 -19.81 53.45
C LEU A 392 0.94 -18.25 53.42
N ARG A 393 1.73 -17.68 54.34
CA ARG A 393 1.82 -16.23 54.68
C ARG A 393 2.60 -15.42 53.61
N PRO A 394 2.43 -14.08 53.55
CA PRO A 394 3.09 -13.24 52.54
C PRO A 394 4.50 -12.80 52.97
N ILE A 395 5.45 -12.78 52.02
CA ILE A 395 6.75 -12.09 52.16
C ILE A 395 6.71 -10.82 51.29
N LYS A 396 6.94 -9.66 51.91
CA LYS A 396 7.10 -8.34 51.27
C LYS A 396 8.50 -8.20 50.70
N VAL A 397 8.61 -7.83 49.42
CA VAL A 397 9.74 -7.09 48.81
C VAL A 397 9.15 -6.35 47.60
N GLY A 398 9.06 -5.02 47.55
CA GLY A 398 10.15 -4.05 47.46
C GLY A 398 10.16 -3.49 46.04
N THR A 399 9.48 -2.37 45.81
CA THR A 399 9.32 -1.71 44.50
C THR A 399 10.52 -0.82 44.18
N GLN A 400 11.09 -0.98 42.99
CA GLN A 400 11.84 0.09 42.32
C GLN A 400 11.21 0.39 40.96
N ARG A 401 10.79 1.64 40.77
CA ARG A 401 10.38 2.23 39.50
C ARG A 401 11.64 2.68 38.76
N LEU A 402 11.82 2.23 37.53
CA LEU A 402 12.66 2.95 36.56
C LEU A 402 11.79 3.37 35.38
N ALA A 403 11.70 4.70 35.20
CA ALA A 403 11.10 5.32 34.05
C ALA A 403 12.11 5.33 32.89
N LEU A 404 11.71 4.81 31.73
CA LEU A 404 12.47 4.95 30.50
C LEU A 404 11.54 5.48 29.41
N ARG A 405 11.77 6.74 29.04
CA ARG A 405 11.24 7.38 27.83
C ARG A 405 11.94 6.75 26.63
N ALA A 406 11.16 6.29 25.65
CA ALA A 406 11.67 5.82 24.36
C ALA A 406 11.32 6.84 23.27
N HIS A 407 12.35 7.47 22.70
CA HIS A 407 12.27 8.21 21.43
C HIS A 407 12.27 7.21 20.26
N GLN A 408 11.37 7.42 19.30
CA GLN A 408 11.33 6.69 18.03
C GLN A 408 12.26 7.38 17.02
N HIS A 409 13.24 6.64 16.49
CA HIS A 409 13.98 7.02 15.28
C HIS A 409 13.54 6.15 14.10
N PHE A 410 13.17 6.80 12.99
CA PHE A 410 13.11 6.18 11.67
C PHE A 410 14.52 6.16 11.08
N TYR A 411 14.96 4.98 10.64
CA TYR A 411 16.21 4.80 9.90
C TYR A 411 15.95 5.11 8.42
N VAL A 412 16.69 6.08 7.88
CA VAL A 412 16.95 6.24 6.45
C VAL A 412 18.45 6.00 6.32
N GLU A 413 18.84 4.94 5.60
CA GLU A 413 20.25 4.71 5.27
C GLU A 413 20.76 5.89 4.44
N LYS A 414 21.65 6.68 5.05
CA LYS A 414 22.42 7.73 4.37
C LYS A 414 23.64 7.08 3.72
N VAL A 415 23.59 6.90 2.41
CA VAL A 415 24.81 6.83 1.59
C VAL A 415 25.07 8.25 1.09
N LEU A 416 26.08 8.92 1.65
CA LEU A 416 26.68 10.13 1.08
C LEU A 416 28.21 10.04 1.21
N PRO A 417 28.96 10.47 0.18
CA PRO A 417 30.40 10.32 0.16
C PRO A 417 31.08 11.38 1.03
N ARG A 418 32.15 10.95 1.71
CA ARG A 418 33.06 11.80 2.46
C ARG A 418 33.69 12.84 1.53
N ARG A 419 33.48 14.13 1.82
CA ARG A 419 34.43 15.19 1.44
C ARG A 419 34.94 15.86 2.71
N ILE A 420 36.24 15.72 2.91
CA ILE A 420 37.07 16.44 3.87
C ILE A 420 37.11 17.90 3.41
N VAL A 421 36.64 18.84 4.23
CA VAL A 421 37.25 20.17 4.39
C VAL A 421 36.98 20.63 5.83
N SER A 422 38.07 20.82 6.57
CA SER A 422 38.16 21.44 7.88
C SER A 422 37.78 22.93 7.84
N GLY A 423 36.98 23.39 8.80
CA GLY A 423 36.69 24.81 8.97
C GLY A 423 35.82 25.07 10.20
N SER A 424 36.48 25.23 11.35
CA SER A 424 35.93 25.65 12.64
C SER A 424 35.37 27.07 12.58
N TRP A 425 34.10 27.30 12.95
CA TRP A 425 33.65 28.63 13.42
C TRP A 425 32.54 28.52 14.46
N ASP A 426 32.68 29.39 15.45
CA ASP A 426 32.08 29.41 16.78
C ASP A 426 30.57 29.66 16.86
N PHE A 427 30.01 29.15 17.97
CA PHE A 427 28.70 29.51 18.49
C PHE A 427 28.76 30.88 19.19
N GLY A 428 27.99 31.85 18.68
CA GLY A 428 27.72 33.11 19.36
C GLY A 428 26.24 33.47 19.21
N GLY A 429 25.45 33.21 20.25
CA GLY A 429 24.02 33.51 20.26
C GLY A 429 23.71 35.01 20.41
N ARG A 430 22.45 35.38 20.13
CA ARG A 430 21.71 36.39 20.91
C ARG A 430 20.22 36.37 20.58
N ARG A 431 19.43 36.47 21.65
CA ARG A 431 17.99 36.78 21.69
C ARG A 431 17.79 38.29 21.50
N GLY A 432 16.60 38.68 21.04
CA GLY A 432 16.07 40.05 21.13
C GLY A 432 15.12 40.32 19.96
N ALA A 433 13.81 40.11 20.10
CA ALA A 433 12.82 41.01 20.70
C ALA A 433 12.25 42.02 19.69
N ALA A 434 10.94 42.16 19.74
CA ALA A 434 10.07 42.85 18.80
C ALA A 434 10.17 44.38 18.87
N LEU A 435 9.77 45.05 17.78
CA LEU A 435 9.03 46.30 17.88
C LEU A 435 8.16 46.53 16.62
N ARG A 436 6.94 47.00 16.90
CA ARG A 436 5.86 47.38 15.99
C ARG A 436 6.09 48.79 15.44
N ARG A 437 5.41 49.09 14.32
CA ARG A 437 4.67 50.32 13.93
C ARG A 437 4.97 50.66 12.47
N LEU A 438 4.00 50.57 11.55
CA LEU A 438 2.84 51.44 11.22
C LEU A 438 3.15 52.31 9.98
N GLY A 439 2.14 52.45 9.11
CA GLY A 439 2.05 53.40 7.99
C GLY A 439 2.12 52.68 6.64
N LYS A 440 1.01 52.45 5.93
CA LYS A 440 0.31 53.41 5.01
C LYS A 440 1.27 53.97 3.96
N SER A 441 1.00 54.02 2.67
CA SER A 441 -0.17 53.77 1.81
C SER A 441 0.34 53.79 0.35
N SER A 442 -0.51 53.37 -0.60
CA SER A 442 -0.60 53.86 -2.01
C SER A 442 0.66 53.84 -2.89
N ALA A 443 0.66 53.53 -4.17
CA ALA A 443 -0.29 53.09 -5.18
C ALA A 443 0.58 52.74 -6.42
N THR A 444 0.02 51.97 -7.36
CA THR A 444 0.27 52.03 -8.82
C THR A 444 1.68 52.38 -9.32
N GLU A 445 2.37 51.40 -9.90
CA GLU A 445 2.41 51.15 -11.36
C GLU A 445 2.78 49.67 -11.62
#